data_AF-A0A3D0D094-F1
#
_entry.id   AF-A0A3D0D094-F1
#
_cell.length_a   1.000
_cell.length_b   1.000
_cell.length_c   1.000
_cell.angle_alpha   90.00
_cell.angle_beta   90.00
_cell.angle_gamma   90.00
#
_symmetry.space_group_name_H-M   'P 1'
#
loop_
_entity.id
_entity.type
_entity.pdbx_description
1 polymer ?
#
loop_
_entity_poly.entity_id
_entity_poly.type
_entity_poly.pdbx_seq_one_letter_code
_entity_poly.pdbx_strand_id
1 'polypeptide(L)'
;MATVIITCNDAIETAIDEALSQIRLDELVGGKLVAVKPNDTWASREDTTGVTQPDTLRGVLRSLKQFGPRELIVSGGSGAAQTDDVFRIAGLMDVVEQEGATFFDHNRPPTSRRLASQL
;
A
#
# COMPACT_ATOMS: atom_id res chain seq x y z
N MET A 1 4.22 -25.52 -1.03
CA MET A 1 4.14 -25.11 -2.45
C MET A 1 3.60 -23.69 -2.48
N ALA A 2 4.24 -22.77 -3.19
CA ALA A 2 3.74 -21.40 -3.29
C ALA A 2 2.65 -21.32 -4.36
N THR A 3 1.55 -20.62 -4.07
CA THR A 3 0.52 -20.29 -5.07
C THR A 3 0.90 -18.97 -5.73
N VAL A 4 0.89 -18.93 -7.05
CA VAL A 4 1.12 -17.72 -7.85
C VAL A 4 -0.12 -17.48 -8.70
N ILE A 5 -0.67 -16.27 -8.62
CA ILE A 5 -1.83 -15.84 -9.40
C ILE A 5 -1.39 -14.68 -10.28
N ILE A 6 -1.77 -14.74 -11.56
CA ILE A 6 -1.48 -13.71 -12.55
C ILE A 6 -2.79 -13.37 -13.25
N THR A 7 -3.16 -12.11 -13.24
CA THR A 7 -4.35 -11.56 -13.90
C THR A 7 -3.94 -10.47 -14.88
N CYS A 8 -4.80 -10.15 -15.85
CA CYS A 8 -4.57 -9.11 -16.84
C CYS A 8 -5.90 -8.43 -17.15
N ASN A 9 -5.97 -7.13 -16.87
CA ASN A 9 -7.13 -6.28 -17.15
C ASN A 9 -6.63 -4.85 -17.42
N ASP A 10 -7.25 -4.14 -18.37
CA ASP A 10 -6.93 -2.74 -18.66
C ASP A 10 -7.25 -1.82 -17.46
N ALA A 11 -8.18 -2.24 -16.60
CA ALA A 11 -8.46 -1.59 -15.32
C ALA A 11 -7.70 -2.29 -14.18
N ILE A 12 -6.67 -1.62 -13.66
CA ILE A 12 -5.77 -2.20 -12.64
C ILE A 12 -6.49 -2.60 -11.35
N GLU A 13 -7.47 -1.82 -10.89
CA GLU A 13 -8.26 -2.16 -9.69
C GLU A 13 -9.01 -3.49 -9.89
N THR A 14 -9.57 -3.72 -11.08
CA THR A 14 -10.22 -4.99 -11.44
C THR A 14 -9.21 -6.13 -11.48
N ALA A 15 -8.04 -5.93 -12.09
CA ALA A 15 -6.99 -6.96 -12.14
C ALA A 15 -6.56 -7.39 -10.72
N ILE A 16 -6.44 -6.43 -9.80
CA ILE A 16 -6.08 -6.67 -8.40
C ILE A 16 -7.18 -7.46 -7.69
N ASP A 17 -8.44 -7.05 -7.81
CA ASP A 17 -9.56 -7.75 -7.19
C ASP A 17 -9.69 -9.19 -7.72
N GLU A 18 -9.56 -9.38 -9.04
CA GLU A 18 -9.53 -10.72 -9.64
C GLU A 18 -8.40 -11.56 -9.05
N ALA A 19 -7.19 -11.01 -8.91
CA ALA A 19 -6.05 -11.74 -8.37
C ALA A 19 -6.23 -12.10 -6.89
N LEU A 20 -6.64 -11.12 -6.08
CA LEU A 20 -6.81 -11.29 -4.64
C LEU A 20 -7.99 -12.20 -4.29
N SER A 21 -9.03 -12.27 -5.12
CA SER A 21 -10.16 -13.19 -4.95
C SER A 21 -9.78 -14.68 -5.03
N GLN A 22 -8.65 -14.99 -5.66
CA GLN A 22 -8.11 -16.35 -5.78
C GLN A 22 -7.29 -16.77 -4.54
N ILE A 23 -7.06 -15.84 -3.60
CA ILE A 23 -6.33 -16.07 -2.35
C ILE A 23 -7.32 -16.14 -1.19
N ARG A 24 -7.09 -17.07 -0.26
CA ARG A 24 -7.82 -17.13 1.02
C ARG A 24 -7.33 -16.02 1.97
N LEU A 25 -7.76 -14.79 1.70
CA LEU A 25 -7.35 -13.60 2.45
C LEU A 25 -8.08 -13.44 3.79
N ASP A 26 -9.26 -14.03 3.96
CA ASP A 26 -10.06 -14.00 5.18
C ASP A 26 -9.21 -14.38 6.41
N GLU A 27 -8.50 -15.50 6.32
CA GLU A 27 -7.65 -16.02 7.39
C GLU A 27 -6.38 -15.17 7.59
N LEU A 28 -5.92 -14.45 6.56
CA LEU A 28 -4.68 -13.66 6.59
C LEU A 28 -4.91 -12.22 7.09
N VAL A 29 -6.09 -11.67 6.85
CA VAL A 29 -6.40 -10.24 7.01
C VAL A 29 -7.35 -9.99 8.19
N GLY A 30 -8.38 -10.82 8.36
CA GLY A 30 -9.47 -10.57 9.31
C GLY A 30 -9.00 -10.36 10.74
N GLY A 31 -9.36 -9.21 11.34
CA GLY A 31 -9.03 -8.84 12.72
C GLY A 31 -7.53 -8.64 13.03
N LYS A 32 -6.66 -8.60 12.00
CA LYS A 32 -5.20 -8.51 12.15
C LYS A 32 -4.67 -7.11 11.84
N LEU A 33 -3.44 -6.84 12.28
CA LEU A 33 -2.66 -5.71 11.76
C LEU A 33 -2.05 -6.16 10.44
N VAL A 34 -2.31 -5.44 9.37
CA VAL A 34 -1.85 -5.80 8.03
C VAL A 34 -1.00 -4.67 7.48
N ALA A 35 0.26 -4.99 7.17
CA ALA A 35 1.17 -4.08 6.50
C ALA A 35 1.14 -4.31 4.99
N VAL A 36 0.88 -3.25 4.22
CA VAL A 36 0.96 -3.23 2.76
C VAL A 36 2.21 -2.44 2.37
N LYS A 37 3.18 -3.12 1.75
CA LYS A 37 4.47 -2.52 1.37
C LYS A 37 4.52 -2.27 -0.15
N PRO A 38 4.20 -1.07 -0.64
CA PRO A 38 4.44 -0.74 -2.05
C PRO A 38 5.94 -0.78 -2.37
N ASN A 39 6.28 -0.86 -3.65
CA ASN A 39 7.63 -0.58 -4.10
C ASN A 39 7.85 0.93 -4.12
N ASP A 40 8.82 1.41 -3.35
CA ASP A 40 9.05 2.83 -3.01
C ASP A 40 10.54 3.22 -3.13
N THR A 41 11.24 2.60 -4.07
CA THR A 41 12.70 2.70 -4.18
C THR A 41 13.20 4.13 -4.44
N TRP A 42 12.68 4.81 -5.47
CA TRP A 42 13.07 6.19 -5.84
C TRP A 42 12.01 6.81 -6.76
N ALA A 43 11.75 8.11 -6.62
CA ALA A 43 10.90 8.88 -7.53
C ALA A 43 11.37 10.34 -7.65
N SER A 44 11.15 10.95 -8.81
CA SER A 44 11.23 12.40 -9.03
C SER A 44 9.96 12.93 -9.68
N ARG A 45 9.86 14.26 -9.84
CA ARG A 45 8.70 14.87 -10.51
C ARG A 45 8.61 14.49 -11.98
N GLU A 46 9.73 14.15 -12.59
CA GLU A 46 9.87 13.79 -13.99
C GLU A 46 9.73 12.27 -14.20
N ASP A 47 9.96 11.46 -13.17
CA ASP A 47 9.90 10.00 -13.26
C ASP A 47 9.40 9.34 -11.97
N THR A 48 8.21 8.74 -12.07
CA THR A 48 7.58 7.91 -11.03
C THR A 48 7.42 6.45 -11.47
N THR A 49 8.04 6.03 -12.57
CA THR A 49 7.85 4.69 -13.15
C THR A 49 8.50 3.59 -12.30
N GLY A 50 9.52 3.94 -11.51
CA GLY A 50 10.23 3.03 -10.62
C GLY A 50 9.52 2.68 -9.31
N VAL A 51 8.28 3.13 -9.10
CA VAL A 51 7.50 2.90 -7.88
C VAL A 51 6.11 2.34 -8.18
N THR A 52 5.46 1.77 -7.16
CA THR A 52 4.05 1.39 -7.24
C THR A 52 3.20 2.63 -7.55
N GLN A 53 2.19 2.47 -8.42
CA GLN A 53 1.31 3.56 -8.80
C GLN A 53 0.14 3.73 -7.80
N PRO A 54 -0.43 4.94 -7.66
CA PRO A 54 -1.51 5.22 -6.70
C PRO A 54 -2.74 4.33 -6.83
N ASP A 55 -3.18 4.07 -8.06
CA ASP A 55 -4.32 3.20 -8.35
C ASP A 55 -4.08 1.74 -7.92
N THR A 56 -2.86 1.24 -8.10
CA THR A 56 -2.43 -0.08 -7.62
C THR A 56 -2.55 -0.16 -6.10
N LEU A 57 -1.98 0.81 -5.38
CA LEU A 57 -2.06 0.83 -3.92
C LEU A 57 -3.53 0.93 -3.45
N ARG A 58 -4.32 1.79 -4.10
CA ARG A 58 -5.73 1.99 -3.78
C ARG A 58 -6.54 0.71 -3.95
N GLY A 59 -6.39 0.01 -5.07
CA GLY A 59 -7.04 -1.26 -5.34
C GLY A 59 -6.73 -2.30 -4.26
N VAL A 60 -5.45 -2.46 -3.90
CA VAL A 60 -5.05 -3.38 -2.83
C VAL A 60 -5.69 -3.00 -1.49
N LEU A 61 -5.63 -1.74 -1.08
CA LEU A 61 -6.21 -1.30 0.20
C LEU A 61 -7.72 -1.52 0.24
N ARG A 62 -8.44 -1.17 -0.83
CA ARG A 62 -9.89 -1.38 -0.92
C ARG A 62 -10.26 -2.85 -0.86
N SER A 63 -9.54 -3.70 -1.56
CA SER A 63 -9.75 -5.16 -1.54
C SER A 63 -9.55 -5.73 -0.14
N LEU A 64 -8.44 -5.36 0.52
CA LEU A 64 -8.13 -5.84 1.88
C LEU A 64 -9.12 -5.35 2.94
N LYS A 65 -9.65 -4.12 2.83
CA LYS A 65 -10.66 -3.58 3.76
C LYS A 65 -11.91 -4.46 3.86
N GLN A 66 -12.31 -5.11 2.76
CA GLN A 66 -13.51 -5.95 2.72
C GLN A 66 -13.43 -7.14 3.70
N PHE A 67 -12.22 -7.54 4.10
CA PHE A 67 -11.98 -8.65 5.03
C PHE A 67 -11.95 -8.20 6.51
N GLY A 68 -12.14 -6.91 6.81
CA GLY A 68 -12.19 -6.40 8.18
C GLY A 68 -10.87 -6.51 8.97
N PRO A 69 -9.74 -5.98 8.46
CA PRO A 69 -8.51 -5.89 9.25
C PRO A 69 -8.71 -5.00 10.48
N ARG A 70 -7.95 -5.25 11.55
CA ARG A 70 -7.93 -4.39 12.74
C ARG A 70 -7.27 -3.04 12.44
N GLU A 71 -6.23 -3.05 11.62
CA GLU A 71 -5.54 -1.86 11.15
C GLU A 71 -4.90 -2.17 9.79
N LEU A 72 -5.02 -1.23 8.85
CA LEU A 72 -4.22 -1.23 7.62
C LEU A 72 -3.10 -0.23 7.77
N ILE A 73 -1.86 -0.70 7.54
CA ILE A 73 -0.66 0.09 7.63
C ILE A 73 0.01 0.05 6.27
N VAL A 74 0.20 1.20 5.62
CA VAL A 74 1.08 1.29 4.47
C VAL A 74 2.49 1.53 4.98
N SER A 75 3.38 0.56 4.72
CA SER A 75 4.75 0.58 5.20
C SER A 75 5.71 0.97 4.08
N GLY A 76 6.52 1.99 4.32
CA GLY A 76 7.59 2.44 3.41
C GLY A 76 8.98 2.27 4.01
N GLY A 77 10.00 2.51 3.20
CA GLY A 77 11.41 2.42 3.54
C GLY A 77 12.22 2.55 2.27
N SER A 78 12.21 3.75 1.68
CA SER A 78 12.85 4.01 0.39
C SER A 78 14.35 3.73 0.47
N GLY A 79 14.87 3.01 -0.54
CA GLY A 79 16.28 2.60 -0.59
C GLY A 79 17.22 3.67 -1.13
N ALA A 80 16.70 4.68 -1.85
CA ALA A 80 17.51 5.65 -2.57
C ALA A 80 17.05 7.11 -2.42
N ALA A 81 16.05 7.37 -1.60
CA ALA A 81 15.56 8.73 -1.31
C ALA A 81 14.90 8.79 0.09
N GLN A 82 14.43 9.97 0.49
CA GLN A 82 13.60 10.10 1.68
C GLN A 82 12.22 9.49 1.42
N THR A 83 11.82 8.51 2.24
CA THR A 83 10.59 7.73 2.03
C THR A 83 9.36 8.63 1.89
N ASP A 84 9.20 9.59 2.80
CA ASP A 84 8.10 10.56 2.77
C ASP A 84 8.02 11.32 1.44
N ASP A 85 9.17 11.70 0.87
CA ASP A 85 9.21 12.47 -0.37
C ASP A 85 8.86 11.59 -1.57
N VAL A 86 9.34 10.35 -1.61
CA VAL A 86 8.94 9.37 -2.63
C VAL A 86 7.43 9.16 -2.61
N PHE A 87 6.84 8.97 -1.43
CA PHE A 87 5.41 8.77 -1.29
C PHE A 87 4.59 9.99 -1.74
N ARG A 88 5.03 11.21 -1.43
CA ARG A 88 4.35 12.44 -1.87
C ARG A 88 4.50 12.68 -3.37
N ILE A 89 5.70 12.52 -3.91
CA ILE A 89 5.98 12.71 -5.34
C ILE A 89 5.16 11.70 -6.17
N ALA A 90 5.11 10.45 -5.72
CA ALA A 90 4.39 9.39 -6.41
C ALA A 90 2.86 9.42 -6.19
N GLY A 91 2.33 10.32 -5.36
CA GLY A 91 0.90 10.38 -5.01
C GLY A 91 0.42 9.21 -4.13
N LEU A 92 1.33 8.45 -3.52
CA LEU A 92 0.99 7.35 -2.62
C LEU A 92 0.49 7.85 -1.28
N MET A 93 1.02 8.96 -0.77
CA MET A 93 0.58 9.51 0.51
C MET A 93 -0.90 9.92 0.48
N ASP A 94 -1.36 10.50 -0.63
CA ASP A 94 -2.77 10.85 -0.83
C ASP A 94 -3.68 9.62 -0.75
N VAL A 95 -3.22 8.48 -1.28
CA VAL A 95 -3.96 7.21 -1.20
C VAL A 95 -4.00 6.69 0.24
N VAL A 96 -2.89 6.78 0.98
CA VAL A 96 -2.86 6.39 2.41
C VAL A 96 -3.91 7.18 3.19
N GLU A 97 -3.96 8.50 2.99
CA GLU A 97 -4.91 9.40 3.67
C GLU A 97 -6.36 9.15 3.23
N GLN A 98 -6.63 9.10 1.93
CA GLN A 98 -7.97 8.88 1.38
C GLN A 98 -8.56 7.54 1.81
N GLU A 99 -7.72 6.51 1.92
CA GLU A 99 -8.14 5.18 2.34
C GLU A 99 -8.05 5.00 3.87
N GLY A 100 -7.73 6.04 4.65
CA GLY A 100 -7.71 5.97 6.11
C GLY A 100 -6.75 4.92 6.67
N ALA A 101 -5.66 4.63 5.95
CA ALA A 101 -4.60 3.75 6.42
C ALA A 101 -3.57 4.52 7.24
N THR A 102 -2.85 3.83 8.13
CA THR A 102 -1.71 4.42 8.85
C THR A 102 -0.46 4.35 7.98
N PHE A 103 0.41 5.36 8.01
CA PHE A 103 1.72 5.29 7.38
C PHE A 103 2.83 4.93 8.39
N PHE A 104 3.73 4.03 8.01
CA PHE A 104 4.93 3.69 8.80
C PHE A 104 6.19 3.69 7.93
N ASP A 105 7.17 4.53 8.25
CA ASP A 105 8.46 4.58 7.55
C ASP A 105 9.54 3.81 8.34
N HIS A 106 10.03 2.72 7.75
CA HIS A 106 11.09 1.89 8.33
C HIS A 106 12.44 2.60 8.45
N ASN A 107 12.66 3.69 7.71
CA ASN A 107 13.88 4.49 7.80
C ASN A 107 13.86 5.49 8.96
N ARG A 108 12.74 5.58 9.69
CA ARG A 108 12.63 6.41 10.89
C ARG A 108 12.77 5.59 12.17
N PRO A 109 13.42 6.15 13.20
CA PRO A 109 13.48 5.51 14.50
C PRO A 109 12.05 5.27 15.06
N PRO A 110 11.85 4.22 15.87
CA PRO A 110 10.52 3.72 16.28
C PRO A 110 9.69 4.68 17.17
N THR A 111 10.14 5.91 17.40
CA THR A 111 9.46 6.92 18.23
C THR A 111 8.52 7.87 17.46
N SER A 112 8.37 7.74 16.14
CA SER A 112 7.48 8.60 15.33
C SER A 112 6.32 7.83 14.70
N ARG A 113 5.34 7.40 15.49
CA ARG A 113 4.01 7.02 14.94
C ARG A 113 3.25 8.32 14.67
N ARG A 114 3.07 8.69 13.39
CA ARG A 114 2.11 9.74 13.03
C ARG A 114 0.74 9.08 12.89
N LEU A 115 -0.16 9.41 13.81
CA LEU A 115 -1.58 9.15 13.63
C LEU A 115 -2.06 10.08 12.50
N ALA A 116 -2.74 9.54 11.48
CA ALA A 116 -3.54 10.37 10.59
C ALA A 116 -4.59 11.04 11.49
N SER A 117 -4.43 12.34 11.70
CA SER A 117 -5.20 13.10 12.67
C SER A 117 -6.68 13.07 12.29
N GLN A 118 -7.49 12.65 13.26
CA GLN A 118 -8.88 13.06 13.38
C GLN A 118 -8.94 14.61 13.28
N LEU A 119 -9.49 15.11 12.19
CA LEU A 119 -10.02 16.47 12.06
C LEU A 119 -11.40 16.35 11.42
#